data_AF-A0A067ML13-F1
#
_entry.id   AF-A0A067ML13-F1
#
_cell.length_a   1.000
_cell.length_b   1.000
_cell.length_c   1.000
_cell.angle_alpha   90.00
_cell.angle_beta   90.00
_cell.angle_gamma   90.00
#
_symmetry.space_group_name_H-M   'P 1'
#
loop_
_entity.id
_entity.type
_entity.pdbx_description
1 polymer ?
#
loop_
_entity_poly.entity_id
_entity_poly.type
_entity_poly.pdbx_seq_one_letter_code
_entity_poly.pdbx_strand_id
1 'polypeptide(L)'
;MLSSALCFFFLYSTFFQLTANALRLPTTQRRRLAPRTTSAVHFNYVNTLAAGGTSVGLRNDKDLIYMANVSIGGTSFGVQLDTGSSDLWIQPGNVTIPGVTPTTLVQNITYGIGWASGSVATASVEFAGYTIPAQALLNVQLGDNPVLSYGASGILGLGFTSLSQIDGAVNRSVGLPNGNAWGRSFLWNCFAQNPSQPNYMTFALQRSTDPNASVKEGVFTIGEVDPAYSTVLNTNPIPTWPRSDPKRWTVLLAAYETGTSTPQTPHFPPPSVVFTAPTGTAVILLDSGTSYTYAPSSMVTDIYGNVPGAYYSPAQGEWIVPCDAQVYVSFWIGGEKFDFHPLDVVAPSMTQSGTCIGTFIPQNLAAGSSDFDIIAGDVFLRNVYSLFDFGDFQSSSSSIMGNPYVKLYSTTNLTAASIDFRAIRGGNAPLLESTNSSLALGSLNSTPSSSDIITMFERYSIYVPVVLAVLGLNTLVLIIMIIINIMNCRRRRARRRARAQQAAAAEVASVGVGSHIIHSDPEINRTYASSMDKEMSLRQVASISTAT
;
A
#
# COMPACT_ATOMS: atom_id res chain seq x y z
N MET A 1 -15.23 21.61 81.38
CA MET A 1 -14.36 20.60 82.01
C MET A 1 -14.96 19.24 81.68
N LEU A 2 -14.15 18.32 81.13
CA LEU A 2 -14.58 16.99 80.70
C LEU A 2 -15.18 16.18 81.87
N SER A 3 -16.21 15.38 81.63
CA SER A 3 -16.05 13.92 81.45
C SER A 3 -17.39 13.17 81.46
N SER A 4 -17.44 12.05 80.72
CA SER A 4 -18.37 10.90 80.82
C SER A 4 -19.74 11.06 80.15
N ALA A 5 -20.38 10.06 79.53
CA ALA A 5 -20.06 8.74 79.01
C ALA A 5 -21.35 8.18 78.36
N LEU A 6 -21.21 7.17 77.48
CA LEU A 6 -22.20 6.16 77.04
C LEU A 6 -23.29 6.59 76.02
N CYS A 7 -23.24 6.11 74.76
CA CYS A 7 -23.82 4.83 74.23
C CYS A 7 -25.35 4.97 73.95
N PHE A 8 -25.99 4.70 72.81
CA PHE A 8 -25.88 3.67 71.76
C PHE A 8 -26.63 4.15 70.48
N PHE A 9 -26.10 3.81 69.29
CA PHE A 9 -26.74 3.39 68.02
C PHE A 9 -27.79 4.26 67.30
N PHE A 10 -27.48 4.65 66.05
CA PHE A 10 -28.32 4.34 64.87
C PHE A 10 -27.48 4.34 63.57
N LEU A 11 -27.83 3.41 62.68
CA LEU A 11 -27.18 3.05 61.42
C LEU A 11 -27.10 4.19 60.39
N TYR A 12 -26.00 4.23 59.63
CA TYR A 12 -26.04 4.61 58.21
C TYR A 12 -24.98 3.84 57.41
N SER A 13 -25.42 3.24 56.31
CA SER A 13 -24.62 2.48 55.34
C SER A 13 -23.74 3.41 54.50
N THR A 14 -22.46 3.07 54.35
CA THR A 14 -21.64 3.56 53.23
C THR A 14 -20.84 2.40 52.62
N PHE A 15 -20.97 2.31 51.30
CA PHE A 15 -20.23 1.43 50.41
C PHE A 15 -18.72 1.60 50.58
N PHE A 16 -17.98 0.50 50.71
CA PHE A 16 -16.53 0.46 50.47
C PHE A 16 -16.23 -0.51 49.33
N GLN A 17 -15.60 0.03 48.29
CA GLN A 17 -15.03 -0.69 47.16
C GLN A 17 -13.92 -1.64 47.64
N LEU A 18 -13.98 -2.92 47.25
CA LEU A 18 -12.87 -3.85 47.36
C LEU A 18 -12.01 -3.74 46.10
N THR A 19 -10.83 -3.15 46.22
CA THR A 19 -9.74 -3.30 45.25
C THR A 19 -9.01 -4.60 45.54
N ALA A 20 -9.15 -5.59 44.66
CA ALA A 20 -8.32 -6.79 44.68
C ALA A 20 -6.98 -6.47 44.00
N ASN A 21 -5.93 -6.22 44.79
CA ASN A 21 -4.57 -6.19 44.28
C ASN A 21 -4.11 -7.63 44.00
N ALA A 22 -3.97 -7.99 42.72
CA ALA A 22 -3.37 -9.25 42.32
C ALA A 22 -1.84 -9.18 42.47
N LEU A 23 -1.31 -9.93 43.44
CA LEU A 23 0.11 -10.17 43.65
C LEU A 23 0.68 -10.99 42.47
N ARG A 24 1.58 -10.41 41.66
CA ARG A 24 2.36 -11.14 40.65
C ARG A 24 3.75 -11.50 41.21
N LEU A 25 3.99 -12.79 41.42
CA LEU A 25 5.33 -13.33 41.68
C LEU A 25 5.96 -13.77 40.36
N PRO A 26 7.16 -13.29 39.98
CA PRO A 26 7.84 -13.78 38.79
C PRO A 26 8.51 -15.13 39.06
N THR A 27 8.06 -16.19 38.38
CA THR A 27 8.75 -17.47 38.35
C THR A 27 9.83 -17.46 37.26
N THR A 28 11.10 -17.47 37.65
CA THR A 28 12.24 -17.66 36.74
C THR A 28 12.46 -19.16 36.51
N GLN A 29 12.14 -19.68 35.32
CA GLN A 29 12.50 -21.05 34.96
C GLN A 29 13.93 -21.08 34.42
N ARG A 30 14.88 -21.59 35.22
CA ARG A 30 16.23 -21.91 34.75
C ARG A 30 16.17 -23.12 33.82
N ARG A 31 16.53 -22.95 32.55
CA ARG A 31 16.72 -24.06 31.60
C ARG A 31 18.12 -24.66 31.76
N ARG A 32 18.22 -25.96 32.09
CA ARG A 32 19.45 -26.75 31.90
C ARG A 32 19.58 -27.10 30.41
N LEU A 33 20.76 -26.87 29.84
CA LEU A 33 21.15 -27.26 28.48
C LEU A 33 21.52 -28.76 28.42
N ALA A 34 21.08 -29.45 27.36
CA ALA A 34 21.60 -30.74 26.89
C ALA A 34 21.19 -30.95 25.40
N PRO A 35 21.92 -31.78 24.61
CA PRO A 35 22.24 -31.48 23.20
C PRO A 35 21.27 -32.00 22.12
N ARG A 36 21.42 -31.37 20.95
CA ARG A 36 20.85 -31.59 19.60
C ARG A 36 20.61 -33.06 19.18
N THR A 37 19.40 -33.34 18.67
CA THR A 37 19.13 -34.28 17.56
C THR A 37 17.96 -33.78 16.70
N THR A 38 18.02 -34.11 15.41
CA THR A 38 17.17 -33.68 14.29
C THR A 38 15.74 -34.25 14.29
N SER A 39 14.86 -33.51 13.59
CA SER A 39 13.57 -33.92 12.98
C SER A 39 12.28 -33.37 13.62
N ALA A 40 11.45 -32.79 12.74
CA ALA A 40 10.05 -32.39 12.86
C ALA A 40 9.71 -31.43 14.02
N VAL A 41 9.75 -30.13 13.75
CA VAL A 41 9.20 -29.15 14.69
C VAL A 41 7.69 -29.02 14.47
N HIS A 42 6.94 -29.79 15.25
CA HIS A 42 5.58 -29.43 15.62
C HIS A 42 5.68 -28.16 16.50
N PHE A 43 5.32 -27.00 15.94
CA PHE A 43 5.35 -25.73 16.65
C PHE A 43 4.07 -25.56 17.47
N ASN A 44 4.18 -25.74 18.79
CA ASN A 44 3.12 -25.36 19.73
C ASN A 44 3.13 -23.84 19.89
N TYR A 45 2.15 -23.17 19.28
CA TYR A 45 1.86 -21.74 19.44
C TYR A 45 1.13 -21.50 20.76
N VAL A 46 1.59 -20.55 21.57
CA VAL A 46 0.78 -20.01 22.66
C VAL A 46 0.16 -18.71 22.17
N ASN A 47 -1.06 -18.80 21.65
CA ASN A 47 -1.98 -17.67 21.65
C ASN A 47 -2.31 -17.38 23.12
N THR A 48 -1.54 -16.52 23.79
CA THR A 48 -2.04 -15.91 25.02
C THR A 48 -3.07 -14.86 24.61
N LEU A 49 -4.29 -15.32 24.29
CA LEU A 49 -5.48 -14.50 24.43
C LEU A 49 -5.56 -14.13 25.92
N ALA A 50 -5.02 -12.96 26.28
CA ALA A 50 -5.46 -12.33 27.51
C ALA A 50 -6.97 -12.14 27.36
N ALA A 51 -7.74 -12.72 28.27
CA ALA A 51 -9.19 -12.64 28.27
C ALA A 51 -9.63 -11.16 28.12
N GLY A 52 -10.05 -10.78 26.90
CA GLY A 52 -10.54 -9.45 26.55
C GLY A 52 -9.68 -8.54 25.67
N GLY A 53 -8.50 -8.95 25.16
CA GLY A 53 -7.66 -8.07 24.29
C GLY A 53 -7.70 -8.41 22.79
N THR A 54 -7.64 -7.40 21.90
CA THR A 54 -7.54 -7.55 20.43
C THR A 54 -6.10 -7.49 19.90
N SER A 55 -5.11 -7.39 20.79
CA SER A 55 -3.68 -7.37 20.44
C SER A 55 -3.19 -8.65 19.78
N VAL A 56 -2.47 -8.51 18.66
CA VAL A 56 -1.80 -9.59 17.92
C VAL A 56 -0.30 -9.44 18.05
N GLY A 57 0.39 -10.53 18.41
CA GLY A 57 1.85 -10.58 18.40
C GLY A 57 2.39 -10.69 16.97
N LEU A 58 3.42 -9.91 16.66
CA LEU A 58 4.08 -9.97 15.35
C LEU A 58 5.20 -10.99 15.33
N ARG A 59 5.41 -11.61 14.17
CA ARG A 59 6.61 -12.37 13.82
C ARG A 59 7.50 -11.52 12.93
N ASN A 60 8.78 -11.48 13.23
CA ASN A 60 9.81 -10.76 12.49
C ASN A 60 10.76 -11.78 11.82
N ASP A 61 10.96 -11.69 10.50
CA ASP A 61 12.03 -12.44 9.81
C ASP A 61 13.19 -11.51 9.47
N LYS A 62 14.25 -11.59 10.28
CA LYS A 62 15.54 -10.89 10.10
C LYS A 62 15.43 -9.37 9.90
N ASP A 63 14.44 -8.76 10.53
CA ASP A 63 14.13 -7.33 10.45
C ASP A 63 13.71 -6.86 9.04
N LEU A 64 13.22 -7.79 8.21
CA LEU A 64 12.80 -7.52 6.82
C LEU A 64 11.29 -7.63 6.60
N ILE A 65 10.56 -8.30 7.49
CA ILE A 65 9.12 -8.48 7.33
C ILE A 65 8.47 -8.74 8.68
N TYR A 66 7.31 -8.11 8.90
CA TYR A 66 6.46 -8.35 10.07
C TYR A 66 5.18 -9.07 9.64
N MET A 67 4.95 -10.22 10.26
CA MET A 67 3.88 -11.14 9.93
C MET A 67 2.97 -11.41 11.12
N ALA A 68 1.73 -11.77 10.84
CA ALA A 68 0.80 -12.30 11.82
C ALA A 68 -0.02 -13.44 11.22
N ASN A 69 -0.63 -14.27 12.07
CA ASN A 69 -1.48 -15.35 11.60
C ASN A 69 -2.92 -14.84 11.41
N VAL A 70 -3.48 -15.10 10.23
CA VAL A 70 -4.91 -14.95 9.93
C VAL A 70 -5.55 -16.33 9.81
N SER A 71 -6.77 -16.50 10.31
CA SER A 71 -7.55 -17.73 10.10
C SER A 71 -8.50 -17.51 8.92
N ILE A 72 -8.44 -18.36 7.90
CA ILE A 72 -9.36 -18.33 6.75
C ILE A 72 -10.01 -19.70 6.62
N GLY A 73 -11.34 -19.75 6.72
CA GLY A 73 -12.07 -21.03 6.70
C GLY A 73 -11.65 -21.99 7.82
N GLY A 74 -11.20 -21.44 8.96
CA GLY A 74 -10.64 -22.21 10.09
C GLY A 74 -9.19 -22.68 9.88
N THR A 75 -8.54 -22.32 8.78
CA THR A 75 -7.14 -22.65 8.49
C THR A 75 -6.23 -21.44 8.74
N SER A 76 -5.16 -21.62 9.51
CA SER A 76 -4.24 -20.53 9.84
C SER A 76 -3.17 -20.34 8.77
N PHE A 77 -2.97 -19.08 8.36
CA PHE A 77 -1.94 -18.66 7.40
C PHE A 77 -1.15 -17.49 7.98
N GLY A 78 0.19 -17.55 7.88
CA GLY A 78 1.04 -16.41 8.20
C GLY A 78 1.01 -15.40 7.06
N VAL A 79 0.68 -14.15 7.33
CA VAL A 79 0.59 -13.07 6.33
C VAL A 79 1.44 -11.89 6.74
N GLN A 80 1.99 -11.17 5.76
CA GLN A 80 2.51 -9.83 6.00
C GLN A 80 1.37 -8.88 6.35
N LEU A 81 1.61 -8.00 7.33
CA LEU A 81 0.73 -6.87 7.61
C LEU A 81 1.24 -5.67 6.82
N ASP A 82 0.45 -5.20 5.86
CA ASP A 82 0.92 -4.27 4.82
C ASP A 82 0.05 -3.01 4.75
N THR A 83 0.53 -1.88 5.27
CA THR A 83 -0.14 -0.57 5.16
C THR A 83 -0.05 0.06 3.75
N GLY A 84 0.84 -0.44 2.89
CA GLY A 84 1.02 -0.03 1.50
C GLY A 84 0.01 -0.62 0.51
N SER A 85 -0.80 -1.61 0.92
CA SER A 85 -1.87 -2.20 0.09
C SER A 85 -3.16 -2.44 0.88
N SER A 86 -4.26 -2.84 0.22
CA SER A 86 -5.59 -2.94 0.87
C SER A 86 -6.31 -4.28 0.67
N ASP A 87 -5.75 -5.16 -0.15
CA ASP A 87 -6.35 -6.45 -0.48
C ASP A 87 -5.79 -7.54 0.44
N LEU A 88 -6.64 -8.48 0.85
CA LEU A 88 -6.21 -9.74 1.44
C LEU A 88 -6.00 -10.76 0.31
N TRP A 89 -4.83 -11.37 0.25
CA TRP A 89 -4.59 -12.49 -0.64
C TRP A 89 -3.77 -13.59 0.03
N ILE A 90 -4.04 -14.83 -0.35
CA ILE A 90 -3.31 -16.01 0.12
C ILE A 90 -2.97 -16.89 -1.09
N GLN A 91 -1.76 -17.41 -1.13
CA GLN A 91 -1.33 -18.49 -2.00
C GLN A 91 -1.26 -19.79 -1.17
N PRO A 92 -2.34 -20.58 -1.11
CA PRO A 92 -2.45 -21.70 -0.18
C PRO A 92 -1.59 -22.92 -0.57
N GLY A 93 -0.96 -22.91 -1.74
CA GLY A 93 -0.23 -24.06 -2.27
C GLY A 93 -1.16 -25.26 -2.45
N ASN A 94 -0.84 -26.37 -1.78
CA ASN A 94 -1.65 -27.60 -1.83
C ASN A 94 -2.74 -27.66 -0.75
N VAL A 95 -2.90 -26.62 0.08
CA VAL A 95 -3.88 -26.58 1.16
C VAL A 95 -5.25 -26.23 0.59
N THR A 96 -6.25 -27.06 0.86
CA THR A 96 -7.66 -26.72 0.55
C THR A 96 -8.22 -25.89 1.70
N ILE A 97 -8.72 -24.68 1.40
CA ILE A 97 -9.36 -23.80 2.38
C ILE A 97 -10.85 -24.16 2.50
N PRO A 98 -11.34 -24.64 3.64
CA PRO A 98 -12.77 -24.93 3.82
C PRO A 98 -13.63 -23.69 3.67
N GLY A 99 -14.80 -23.81 3.02
CA GLY A 99 -15.77 -22.71 2.94
C GLY A 99 -15.37 -21.54 2.04
N VAL A 100 -14.26 -21.64 1.30
CA VAL A 100 -13.95 -20.68 0.22
C VAL A 100 -14.98 -20.81 -0.89
N THR A 101 -15.62 -19.68 -1.22
CA THR A 101 -16.57 -19.56 -2.32
C THR A 101 -15.93 -18.76 -3.44
N PRO A 102 -15.36 -19.39 -4.48
CA PRO A 102 -14.72 -18.68 -5.58
C PRO A 102 -15.77 -17.99 -6.46
N THR A 103 -15.37 -16.86 -7.06
CA THR A 103 -16.15 -16.18 -8.09
C THR A 103 -15.49 -16.32 -9.46
N THR A 104 -16.16 -15.86 -10.51
CA THR A 104 -15.58 -15.80 -11.86
C THR A 104 -14.63 -14.61 -12.06
N LEU A 105 -14.52 -13.71 -11.07
CA LEU A 105 -13.61 -12.57 -11.15
C LEU A 105 -12.18 -13.02 -10.91
N VAL A 106 -11.31 -12.74 -11.88
CA VAL A 106 -9.86 -12.97 -11.77
C VAL A 106 -9.17 -11.63 -11.64
N GLN A 107 -8.21 -11.52 -10.72
CA GLN A 107 -7.35 -10.35 -10.56
C GLN A 107 -5.88 -10.75 -10.65
N ASN A 108 -5.06 -9.79 -11.08
CA ASN A 108 -3.61 -9.83 -10.94
C ASN A 108 -3.20 -8.56 -10.19
N ILE A 109 -2.79 -8.73 -8.93
CA ILE A 109 -2.37 -7.63 -8.07
C ILE A 109 -0.86 -7.52 -8.17
N THR A 110 -0.38 -6.39 -8.68
CA THR A 110 1.05 -6.09 -8.86
C THR A 110 1.53 -5.15 -7.77
N TYR A 111 2.69 -5.45 -7.20
CA TYR A 111 3.37 -4.65 -6.19
C TYR A 111 4.57 -3.93 -6.82
N GLY A 112 5.25 -3.09 -6.04
CA GLY A 112 6.52 -2.48 -6.48
C GLY A 112 7.55 -3.55 -6.89
N ILE A 113 7.55 -4.68 -6.17
CA ILE A 113 8.27 -5.90 -6.53
C ILE A 113 7.33 -7.09 -6.40
N GLY A 114 7.13 -7.81 -7.50
CA GLY A 114 6.34 -9.03 -7.53
C GLY A 114 4.83 -8.82 -7.78
N TRP A 115 4.10 -9.93 -7.84
CA TRP A 115 2.69 -9.98 -8.19
C TRP A 115 2.02 -11.24 -7.65
N ALA A 116 0.70 -11.20 -7.55
CA ALA A 116 -0.14 -12.33 -7.17
C ALA A 116 -1.41 -12.34 -8.02
N SER A 117 -1.70 -13.46 -8.66
CA SER A 117 -2.85 -13.62 -9.53
C SER A 117 -3.73 -14.79 -9.10
N GLY A 118 -5.03 -14.51 -9.07
CA GLY A 118 -6.00 -15.58 -8.97
C GLY A 118 -7.45 -15.16 -8.98
N SER A 119 -8.31 -16.04 -8.49
CA SER A 119 -9.75 -15.81 -8.42
C SER A 119 -10.11 -15.05 -7.15
N VAL A 120 -10.90 -13.99 -7.28
CA VAL A 120 -11.57 -13.37 -6.13
C VAL A 120 -12.55 -14.39 -5.55
N ALA A 121 -12.49 -14.57 -4.24
CA ALA A 121 -13.34 -15.49 -3.49
C ALA A 121 -13.83 -14.81 -2.21
N THR A 122 -14.85 -15.40 -1.59
CA THR A 122 -15.23 -15.04 -0.22
C THR A 122 -14.97 -16.23 0.71
N ALA A 123 -14.57 -15.93 1.94
CA ALA A 123 -14.45 -16.92 3.00
C ALA A 123 -14.65 -16.26 4.37
N SER A 124 -14.90 -17.08 5.40
CA SER A 124 -14.81 -16.59 6.77
C SER A 124 -13.36 -16.30 7.13
N VAL A 125 -13.09 -15.09 7.61
CA VAL A 125 -11.76 -14.63 8.03
C VAL A 125 -11.81 -14.18 9.48
N GLU A 126 -10.89 -14.68 10.30
CA GLU A 126 -10.71 -14.24 11.69
C GLU A 126 -9.30 -13.68 11.89
N PHE A 127 -9.22 -12.48 12.46
CA PHE A 127 -7.96 -11.81 12.75
C PHE A 127 -8.17 -10.74 13.82
N ALA A 128 -7.21 -10.61 14.76
CA ALA A 128 -7.23 -9.61 15.82
C ALA A 128 -8.57 -9.53 16.62
N GLY A 129 -9.22 -10.67 16.85
CA GLY A 129 -10.50 -10.74 17.55
C GLY A 129 -11.74 -10.42 16.70
N TYR A 130 -11.57 -10.01 15.44
CA TYR A 130 -12.66 -9.80 14.48
C TYR A 130 -12.94 -11.08 13.70
N THR A 131 -14.21 -11.31 13.38
CA THR A 131 -14.65 -12.40 12.51
C THR A 131 -15.51 -11.82 11.39
N ILE A 132 -15.03 -11.90 10.15
CA ILE A 132 -15.78 -11.47 8.95
C ILE A 132 -16.28 -12.73 8.23
N PRO A 133 -17.59 -13.06 8.27
CA PRO A 133 -18.09 -14.34 7.76
C PRO A 133 -17.89 -14.56 6.25
N ALA A 134 -17.83 -13.49 5.48
CA ALA A 134 -17.70 -13.54 4.02
C ALA A 134 -16.76 -12.43 3.52
N GLN A 135 -15.52 -12.43 4.02
CA GLN A 135 -14.49 -11.49 3.56
C GLN A 135 -14.09 -11.82 2.13
N ALA A 136 -14.08 -10.81 1.25
CA ALA A 136 -13.48 -10.94 -0.07
C ALA A 136 -11.95 -11.02 0.05
N LEU A 137 -11.36 -11.97 -0.67
CA LEU A 137 -9.92 -12.18 -0.75
C LEU A 137 -9.53 -12.69 -2.15
N LEU A 138 -8.26 -12.56 -2.51
CA LEU A 138 -7.72 -13.19 -3.71
C LEU A 138 -7.17 -14.57 -3.34
N ASN A 139 -7.80 -15.62 -3.85
CA ASN A 139 -7.28 -16.99 -3.76
C ASN A 139 -6.26 -17.17 -4.89
N VAL A 140 -4.99 -17.02 -4.56
CA VAL A 140 -3.88 -16.93 -5.52
C VAL A 140 -3.52 -18.32 -6.02
N GLN A 141 -3.55 -18.48 -7.35
CA GLN A 141 -3.07 -19.71 -8.00
C GLN A 141 -1.62 -19.58 -8.48
N LEU A 142 -1.22 -18.37 -8.90
CA LEU A 142 0.13 -18.08 -9.37
C LEU A 142 0.58 -16.74 -8.78
N GLY A 143 1.79 -16.69 -8.26
CA GLY A 143 2.37 -15.47 -7.74
C GLY A 143 3.89 -15.59 -7.67
N ASP A 144 4.55 -14.46 -7.85
CA ASP A 144 5.96 -14.27 -7.60
C ASP A 144 6.08 -13.00 -6.78
N ASN A 145 6.06 -13.14 -5.46
CA ASN A 145 6.13 -12.04 -4.52
C ASN A 145 7.16 -12.36 -3.43
N PRO A 146 8.09 -11.42 -3.11
CA PRO A 146 9.13 -11.64 -2.10
C PRO A 146 8.63 -12.13 -0.74
N VAL A 147 7.41 -11.77 -0.32
CA VAL A 147 6.83 -12.22 0.97
C VAL A 147 6.78 -13.74 1.10
N LEU A 148 6.60 -14.44 -0.03
CA LEU A 148 6.56 -15.91 -0.06
C LEU A 148 7.93 -16.51 0.29
N SER A 149 9.02 -15.83 -0.10
CA SER A 149 10.39 -16.28 0.20
C SER A 149 10.76 -16.11 1.68
N TYR A 150 10.08 -15.19 2.39
CA TYR A 150 10.21 -15.02 3.84
C TYR A 150 9.27 -15.91 4.65
N GLY A 151 8.53 -16.81 3.98
CA GLY A 151 7.65 -17.78 4.63
C GLY A 151 6.24 -17.27 4.93
N ALA A 152 5.86 -16.10 4.43
CA ALA A 152 4.46 -15.70 4.41
C ALA A 152 3.69 -16.54 3.37
N SER A 153 2.42 -16.81 3.64
CA SER A 153 1.47 -17.40 2.70
C SER A 153 0.70 -16.34 1.91
N GLY A 154 0.88 -15.06 2.24
CA GLY A 154 0.28 -13.95 1.52
C GLY A 154 0.37 -12.62 2.28
N ILE A 155 -0.52 -11.69 1.95
CA ILE A 155 -0.56 -10.33 2.50
C ILE A 155 -1.97 -10.03 2.98
N LEU A 156 -2.05 -9.43 4.17
CA LEU A 156 -3.24 -8.72 4.63
C LEU A 156 -3.01 -7.21 4.45
N GLY A 157 -3.63 -6.63 3.43
CA GLY A 157 -3.59 -5.20 3.18
C GLY A 157 -4.36 -4.41 4.26
N LEU A 158 -3.75 -3.33 4.72
CA LEU A 158 -4.20 -2.47 5.82
C LEU A 158 -4.37 -1.00 5.38
N GLY A 159 -4.37 -0.76 4.07
CA GLY A 159 -4.68 0.52 3.45
C GLY A 159 -6.18 0.78 3.29
N PHE A 160 -6.49 1.90 2.62
CA PHE A 160 -7.87 2.32 2.37
C PHE A 160 -8.57 1.42 1.35
N THR A 161 -9.87 1.17 1.53
CA THR A 161 -10.66 0.41 0.54
C THR A 161 -10.62 1.03 -0.86
N SER A 162 -10.43 2.35 -0.96
CA SER A 162 -10.27 3.07 -2.24
C SER A 162 -9.05 2.63 -3.08
N LEU A 163 -8.08 1.92 -2.47
CA LEU A 163 -6.92 1.33 -3.14
C LEU A 163 -7.11 -0.15 -3.50
N SER A 164 -8.11 -0.83 -2.92
CA SER A 164 -8.37 -2.26 -3.12
C SER A 164 -8.71 -2.56 -4.58
N GLN A 165 -7.92 -3.45 -5.19
CA GLN A 165 -8.18 -3.97 -6.53
C GLN A 165 -9.37 -4.92 -6.53
N ILE A 166 -9.58 -5.66 -5.42
CA ILE A 166 -10.73 -6.54 -5.25
C ILE A 166 -12.01 -5.72 -5.22
N ASP A 167 -12.12 -4.71 -4.35
CA ASP A 167 -13.30 -3.83 -4.27
C ASP A 167 -13.56 -3.15 -5.61
N GLY A 168 -12.51 -2.64 -6.26
CA GLY A 168 -12.61 -2.04 -7.59
C GLY A 168 -13.14 -3.01 -8.65
N ALA A 169 -12.67 -4.26 -8.66
CA ALA A 169 -13.11 -5.28 -9.61
C ALA A 169 -14.56 -5.70 -9.37
N VAL A 170 -14.93 -5.89 -8.10
CA VAL A 170 -16.30 -6.20 -7.70
C VAL A 170 -17.25 -5.10 -8.13
N ASN A 171 -16.92 -3.84 -7.86
CA ASN A 171 -17.77 -2.69 -8.23
C ASN A 171 -17.93 -2.53 -9.74
N ARG A 172 -16.89 -2.85 -10.53
CA ARG A 172 -16.97 -2.85 -12.01
C ARG A 172 -17.80 -4.01 -12.56
N SER A 173 -17.87 -5.14 -11.86
CA SER A 173 -18.50 -6.36 -12.36
C SER A 173 -20.04 -6.32 -12.42
N VAL A 174 -20.68 -5.46 -11.63
CA VAL A 174 -22.15 -5.46 -11.48
C VAL A 174 -22.90 -4.37 -12.26
N GLY A 175 -22.24 -3.41 -12.90
CA GLY A 175 -22.93 -2.35 -13.67
C GLY A 175 -23.95 -1.51 -12.86
N LEU A 176 -23.95 -1.62 -11.52
CA LEU A 176 -24.87 -0.93 -10.63
C LEU A 176 -24.28 0.43 -10.19
N PRO A 177 -25.09 1.50 -10.08
CA PRO A 177 -24.64 2.85 -9.73
C PRO A 177 -23.94 2.99 -8.37
N ASN A 178 -24.12 2.01 -7.47
CA ASN A 178 -23.61 2.05 -6.09
C ASN A 178 -22.58 0.94 -5.77
N GLY A 179 -22.09 0.22 -6.79
CA GLY A 179 -21.17 -0.91 -6.58
C GLY A 179 -21.79 -2.08 -5.81
N ASN A 180 -21.00 -3.07 -5.43
CA ASN A 180 -21.43 -4.17 -4.58
C ASN A 180 -20.50 -4.30 -3.35
N ALA A 181 -21.07 -4.16 -2.16
CA ALA A 181 -20.32 -4.02 -0.92
C ALA A 181 -19.61 -5.29 -0.43
N TRP A 182 -19.76 -6.44 -1.10
CA TRP A 182 -19.06 -7.66 -0.66
C TRP A 182 -17.55 -7.63 -0.95
N GLY A 183 -17.09 -6.75 -1.85
CA GLY A 183 -15.67 -6.63 -2.22
C GLY A 183 -14.80 -5.80 -1.25
N ARG A 184 -15.38 -5.27 -0.18
CA ARG A 184 -14.72 -4.33 0.74
C ARG A 184 -13.52 -4.95 1.46
N SER A 185 -12.53 -4.11 1.76
CA SER A 185 -11.31 -4.50 2.47
C SER A 185 -11.61 -5.03 3.88
N PHE A 186 -10.68 -5.81 4.44
CA PHE A 186 -10.84 -6.43 5.75
C PHE A 186 -11.05 -5.40 6.87
N LEU A 187 -10.23 -4.35 6.94
CA LEU A 187 -10.36 -3.33 7.98
C LEU A 187 -11.67 -2.56 7.88
N TRP A 188 -12.15 -2.27 6.67
CA TRP A 188 -13.47 -1.68 6.52
C TRP A 188 -14.54 -2.63 7.09
N ASN A 189 -14.56 -3.90 6.71
CA ASN A 189 -15.52 -4.84 7.30
C ASN A 189 -15.42 -4.94 8.83
N CYS A 190 -14.22 -4.80 9.43
CA CYS A 190 -14.06 -4.75 10.88
C CYS A 190 -14.73 -3.51 11.51
N PHE A 191 -14.45 -2.32 10.98
CA PHE A 191 -15.01 -1.07 11.47
C PHE A 191 -16.53 -0.98 11.25
N ALA A 192 -17.05 -1.60 10.18
CA ALA A 192 -18.48 -1.69 9.90
C ALA A 192 -19.27 -2.46 10.97
N GLN A 193 -18.64 -3.42 11.66
CA GLN A 193 -19.30 -4.24 12.67
C GLN A 193 -19.68 -3.45 13.92
N ASN A 194 -18.91 -2.41 14.25
CA ASN A 194 -19.21 -1.54 15.39
C ASN A 194 -18.86 -0.08 15.09
N PRO A 195 -19.74 0.66 14.39
CA PRO A 195 -19.48 2.04 13.96
C PRO A 195 -19.29 3.05 15.11
N SER A 196 -19.56 2.66 16.36
CA SER A 196 -19.34 3.50 17.55
C SER A 196 -17.96 3.31 18.19
N GLN A 197 -17.18 2.33 17.73
CA GLN A 197 -15.80 2.14 18.17
C GLN A 197 -14.84 2.95 17.31
N PRO A 198 -13.66 3.31 17.83
CA PRO A 198 -12.65 4.01 17.05
C PRO A 198 -12.17 3.22 15.84
N ASN A 199 -12.05 3.90 14.70
CA ASN A 199 -11.64 3.30 13.42
C ASN A 199 -10.13 3.44 13.18
N TYR A 200 -9.31 2.96 14.11
CA TYR A 200 -7.86 3.01 13.95
C TYR A 200 -7.19 1.65 14.18
N MET A 201 -5.97 1.53 13.67
CA MET A 201 -5.06 0.43 13.98
C MET A 201 -3.75 1.00 14.53
N THR A 202 -2.98 0.17 15.23
CA THR A 202 -1.65 0.59 15.72
C THR A 202 -0.57 -0.45 15.49
N PHE A 203 0.68 0.03 15.41
CA PHE A 203 1.88 -0.79 15.33
C PHE A 203 2.93 -0.34 16.34
N ALA A 204 3.54 -1.34 16.98
CA ALA A 204 4.86 -1.26 17.59
C ALA A 204 5.75 -2.30 16.90
N LEU A 205 6.70 -1.88 16.07
CA LEU A 205 7.66 -2.79 15.44
C LEU A 205 8.95 -2.84 16.27
N GLN A 206 9.50 -4.03 16.51
CA GLN A 206 10.74 -4.19 17.26
C GLN A 206 11.82 -4.88 16.43
N ARG A 207 13.09 -4.58 16.73
CA ARG A 207 14.23 -5.25 16.11
C ARG A 207 14.42 -6.64 16.73
N SER A 208 14.83 -7.59 15.92
CA SER A 208 15.20 -8.94 16.35
C SER A 208 16.41 -8.95 17.31
N THR A 209 17.26 -7.92 17.21
CA THR A 209 18.46 -7.76 18.03
C THR A 209 18.29 -6.81 19.22
N ASP A 210 17.07 -6.33 19.50
CA ASP A 210 16.84 -5.44 20.64
C ASP A 210 17.07 -6.21 21.96
N PRO A 211 18.07 -5.84 22.78
CA PRO A 211 18.38 -6.53 24.03
C PRO A 211 17.25 -6.39 25.08
N ASN A 212 16.34 -5.43 24.90
CA ASN A 212 15.18 -5.19 25.76
C ASN A 212 13.88 -5.80 25.21
N ALA A 213 13.90 -6.46 24.04
CA ALA A 213 12.72 -7.10 23.47
C ALA A 213 12.21 -8.23 24.38
N SER A 214 11.10 -7.99 25.06
CA SER A 214 10.44 -8.95 25.93
C SER A 214 9.67 -9.99 25.10
N VAL A 215 10.33 -10.96 24.47
CA VAL A 215 9.70 -12.12 23.75
C VAL A 215 8.72 -11.74 22.61
N LYS A 216 8.37 -10.47 22.42
CA LYS A 216 7.42 -9.96 21.43
C LYS A 216 8.21 -9.17 20.38
N GLU A 217 8.20 -9.63 19.14
CA GLU A 217 8.90 -8.96 18.01
C GLU A 217 8.13 -7.73 17.51
N GLY A 218 6.98 -7.43 18.13
CA GLY A 218 6.15 -6.27 17.91
C GLY A 218 4.70 -6.52 18.36
N VAL A 219 3.88 -5.49 18.26
CA VAL A 219 2.44 -5.54 18.60
C VAL A 219 1.65 -4.84 17.50
N PHE A 220 0.55 -5.46 17.10
CA PHE A 220 -0.48 -4.86 16.26
C PHE A 220 -1.83 -4.89 16.97
N THR A 221 -2.63 -3.84 16.84
CA THR A 221 -3.98 -3.75 17.42
C THR A 221 -4.96 -3.10 16.45
N ILE A 222 -6.26 -3.36 16.66
CA ILE A 222 -7.37 -2.69 15.98
C ILE A 222 -8.31 -2.13 17.05
N GLY A 223 -8.62 -0.83 16.96
CA GLY A 223 -9.53 -0.12 17.84
C GLY A 223 -9.01 0.18 19.25
N GLU A 224 -7.77 -0.21 19.56
CA GLU A 224 -7.15 -0.01 20.88
C GLU A 224 -5.67 0.36 20.75
N VAL A 225 -5.08 0.92 21.82
CA VAL A 225 -3.64 1.18 21.92
C VAL A 225 -3.00 0.20 22.90
N ASP A 226 -1.74 -0.18 22.67
CA ASP A 226 -0.98 -0.89 23.70
C ASP A 226 -0.80 0.06 24.90
N PRO A 227 -1.12 -0.36 26.13
CA PRO A 227 -0.98 0.47 27.32
C PRO A 227 0.42 1.11 27.48
N ALA A 228 1.48 0.43 27.04
CA ALA A 228 2.85 0.93 27.09
C ALA A 228 3.07 2.19 26.22
N TYR A 229 2.24 2.40 25.21
CA TYR A 229 2.33 3.50 24.25
C TYR A 229 1.09 4.40 24.26
N SER A 230 0.29 4.36 25.33
CA SER A 230 -0.94 5.17 25.46
C SER A 230 -0.74 6.69 25.28
N THR A 231 0.48 7.19 25.49
CA THR A 231 0.85 8.58 25.22
C THR A 231 0.64 9.02 23.78
N VAL A 232 0.64 8.10 22.80
CA VAL A 232 0.32 8.41 21.39
C VAL A 232 -1.01 9.14 21.24
N LEU A 233 -1.99 8.85 22.10
CA LEU A 233 -3.32 9.46 22.01
C LEU A 233 -3.27 10.98 22.25
N ASN A 234 -2.23 11.45 22.93
CA ASN A 234 -2.00 12.86 23.24
C ASN A 234 -1.15 13.59 22.19
N THR A 235 -0.59 12.89 21.19
CA THR A 235 0.18 13.54 20.12
C THR A 235 -0.76 14.19 19.11
N ASN A 236 -0.24 15.20 18.40
CA ASN A 236 -1.04 15.93 17.42
C ASN A 236 -1.40 15.01 16.24
N PRO A 237 -2.66 15.01 15.77
CA PRO A 237 -3.02 14.28 14.57
C PRO A 237 -2.31 14.88 13.35
N ILE A 238 -1.69 14.02 12.56
CA ILE A 238 -1.01 14.34 11.31
C ILE A 238 -1.95 13.94 10.17
N PRO A 239 -2.56 14.89 9.44
CA PRO A 239 -3.51 14.55 8.40
C PRO A 239 -2.80 13.81 7.25
N THR A 240 -3.52 12.91 6.59
CA THR A 240 -3.02 12.29 5.36
C THR A 240 -2.84 13.31 4.24
N TRP A 241 -2.12 12.93 3.19
CA TRP A 241 -2.03 13.68 1.95
C TRP A 241 -2.48 12.84 0.74
N PRO A 242 -3.59 13.19 0.06
CA PRO A 242 -4.49 14.31 0.34
C PRO A 242 -5.24 14.15 1.67
N ARG A 243 -5.73 15.27 2.21
CA ARG A 243 -6.47 15.29 3.49
C ARG A 243 -7.84 14.61 3.41
N SER A 244 -8.43 14.56 2.22
CA SER A 244 -9.73 13.95 1.95
C SER A 244 -9.58 12.86 0.89
N ASP A 245 -10.32 11.76 1.07
CA ASP A 245 -10.34 10.61 0.18
C ASP A 245 -8.94 10.06 -0.22
N PRO A 246 -7.98 9.90 0.72
CA PRO A 246 -6.70 9.32 0.38
C PRO A 246 -6.87 7.86 -0.05
N LYS A 247 -5.91 7.40 -0.85
CA LYS A 247 -5.78 5.98 -1.22
C LYS A 247 -4.72 5.27 -0.40
N ARG A 248 -3.81 6.02 0.21
CA ARG A 248 -2.62 5.50 0.90
C ARG A 248 -2.39 6.23 2.20
N TRP A 249 -1.64 5.59 3.10
CA TRP A 249 -1.15 6.18 4.36
C TRP A 249 0.01 7.14 4.11
N THR A 250 -0.28 8.19 3.36
CA THR A 250 0.68 9.21 2.97
C THR A 250 0.58 10.44 3.86
N VAL A 251 1.71 11.03 4.26
CA VAL A 251 1.79 12.29 5.02
C VAL A 251 2.85 13.21 4.42
N LEU A 252 2.94 14.46 4.89
CA LEU A 252 3.94 15.42 4.41
C LEU A 252 5.21 15.38 5.26
N LEU A 253 6.35 15.22 4.59
CA LEU A 253 7.69 15.47 5.14
C LEU A 253 8.09 16.91 4.83
N ALA A 254 8.35 17.67 5.88
CA ALA A 254 8.77 19.06 5.79
C ALA A 254 10.28 19.22 5.57
N ALA A 255 11.06 18.39 6.27
CA ALA A 255 12.51 18.42 6.24
C ALA A 255 13.07 17.08 6.72
N TYR A 256 14.36 16.86 6.48
CA TYR A 256 15.12 15.77 7.07
C TYR A 256 16.46 16.32 7.59
N GLU A 257 17.07 15.64 8.56
CA GLU A 257 18.44 15.94 8.96
C GLU A 257 19.30 14.70 8.71
N THR A 258 20.57 14.91 8.38
CA THR A 258 21.54 13.83 8.22
C THR A 258 22.95 14.25 8.57
N GLY A 259 23.79 13.31 9.00
CA GLY A 259 25.22 13.55 9.22
C GLY A 259 25.91 12.46 10.06
N THR A 260 27.17 12.68 10.44
CA THR A 260 27.94 11.79 11.32
C THR A 260 28.10 12.31 12.75
N SER A 261 27.48 13.45 13.07
CA SER A 261 27.47 14.12 14.39
C SER A 261 26.24 15.00 14.52
N THR A 262 25.84 15.40 15.74
CA THR A 262 24.77 16.40 15.98
C THR A 262 25.33 17.71 16.56
N PRO A 263 24.60 18.84 16.48
CA PRO A 263 23.35 19.06 15.72
C PRO A 263 23.59 19.22 14.21
N GLN A 264 22.58 18.89 13.41
CA GLN A 264 22.59 19.12 11.96
C GLN A 264 21.51 20.12 11.58
N THR A 265 21.77 20.89 10.53
CA THR A 265 20.78 21.81 9.96
C THR A 265 19.73 21.03 9.17
N PRO A 266 18.43 21.32 9.29
CA PRO A 266 17.40 20.68 8.48
C PRO A 266 17.59 20.94 6.98
N HIS A 267 17.46 19.89 6.18
CA HIS A 267 17.48 19.88 4.73
C HIS A 267 16.05 19.78 4.21
N PHE A 268 15.71 20.58 3.20
CA PHE A 268 14.42 20.45 2.51
C PHE A 268 14.45 19.29 1.53
N PRO A 269 13.34 18.52 1.41
CA PRO A 269 13.26 17.48 0.40
C PRO A 269 13.36 18.07 -1.02
N PRO A 270 13.85 17.28 -1.99
CA PRO A 270 13.85 17.69 -3.40
C PRO A 270 12.41 17.90 -3.91
N PRO A 271 12.22 18.58 -5.07
CA PRO A 271 10.89 18.84 -5.61
C PRO A 271 10.06 17.57 -5.75
N SER A 272 8.87 17.59 -5.14
CA SER A 272 7.93 16.46 -5.18
C SER A 272 7.46 16.14 -6.59
N VAL A 273 7.38 14.83 -6.89
CA VAL A 273 6.72 14.27 -8.07
C VAL A 273 5.20 14.28 -7.95
N VAL A 274 4.67 14.43 -6.73
CA VAL A 274 3.24 14.53 -6.47
C VAL A 274 2.80 15.97 -6.72
N PHE A 275 2.07 16.21 -7.82
CA PHE A 275 1.73 17.56 -8.25
C PHE A 275 0.91 18.38 -7.25
N THR A 276 0.19 17.73 -6.35
CA THR A 276 -0.62 18.38 -5.33
C THR A 276 0.19 18.74 -4.08
N ALA A 277 1.40 18.20 -3.89
CA ALA A 277 2.19 18.44 -2.70
C ALA A 277 2.56 19.93 -2.55
N PRO A 278 2.49 20.50 -1.34
CA PRO A 278 2.96 21.86 -1.08
C PRO A 278 4.44 22.04 -1.45
N THR A 279 4.78 23.24 -1.91
CA THR A 279 6.18 23.58 -2.25
C THR A 279 7.10 23.40 -1.04
N GLY A 280 8.24 22.76 -1.25
CA GLY A 280 9.23 22.50 -0.19
C GLY A 280 8.89 21.30 0.71
N THR A 281 7.87 20.50 0.36
CA THR A 281 7.54 19.26 1.06
C THR A 281 7.65 18.06 0.12
N ALA A 282 7.78 16.87 0.71
CA ALA A 282 7.63 15.59 0.02
C ALA A 282 6.46 14.81 0.62
N VAL A 283 5.80 14.00 -0.19
CA VAL A 283 4.76 13.07 0.25
C VAL A 283 5.41 11.73 0.58
N ILE A 284 5.32 11.30 1.83
CA ILE A 284 5.90 10.04 2.30
C ILE A 284 4.79 9.02 2.52
N LEU A 285 4.95 7.82 1.98
CA LEU A 285 4.10 6.67 2.25
C LEU A 285 4.63 5.93 3.49
N LEU A 286 3.80 5.77 4.52
CA LEU A 286 4.13 4.96 5.69
C LEU A 286 3.74 3.50 5.43
N ASP A 287 4.74 2.62 5.26
CA ASP A 287 4.55 1.31 4.65
C ASP A 287 5.18 0.16 5.45
N SER A 288 4.38 -0.56 6.25
CA SER A 288 4.83 -1.80 6.91
C SER A 288 4.98 -2.98 5.94
N GLY A 289 4.55 -2.82 4.69
CA GLY A 289 4.77 -3.75 3.59
C GLY A 289 6.20 -3.73 3.05
N THR A 290 6.98 -2.71 3.40
CA THR A 290 8.33 -2.46 2.86
C THR A 290 9.36 -2.36 3.97
N SER A 291 10.48 -3.08 3.87
CA SER A 291 11.52 -3.09 4.92
C SER A 291 12.33 -1.79 4.99
N TYR A 292 12.82 -1.33 3.84
CA TYR A 292 13.75 -0.21 3.70
C TYR A 292 13.05 1.10 3.31
N THR A 293 13.76 2.23 3.44
CA THR A 293 13.24 3.52 3.00
C THR A 293 13.64 3.74 1.54
N TYR A 294 12.69 3.93 0.63
CA TYR A 294 12.99 4.31 -0.75
C TYR A 294 12.83 5.81 -0.90
N ALA A 295 13.86 6.51 -1.37
CA ALA A 295 13.89 7.96 -1.42
C ALA A 295 14.61 8.50 -2.66
N PRO A 296 14.37 9.77 -3.07
CA PRO A 296 15.07 10.42 -4.17
C PRO A 296 16.59 10.28 -4.06
N SER A 297 17.25 9.98 -5.19
CA SER A 297 18.70 9.69 -5.18
C SER A 297 19.55 10.82 -4.61
N SER A 298 19.13 12.08 -4.77
CA SER A 298 19.81 13.24 -4.19
C SER A 298 19.76 13.25 -2.67
N MET A 299 18.62 12.92 -2.07
CA MET A 299 18.45 12.79 -0.62
C MET A 299 19.30 11.63 -0.08
N VAL A 300 19.29 10.48 -0.76
CA VAL A 300 20.12 9.33 -0.34
C VAL A 300 21.62 9.63 -0.45
N THR A 301 22.03 10.38 -1.48
CA THR A 301 23.41 10.84 -1.63
C THR A 301 23.80 11.83 -0.53
N ASP A 302 22.88 12.69 -0.09
CA ASP A 302 23.09 13.57 1.05
C ASP A 302 23.29 12.79 2.35
N ILE A 303 22.57 11.67 2.52
CA ILE A 303 22.67 10.80 3.69
C ILE A 303 24.04 10.08 3.74
N TYR A 304 24.44 9.41 2.66
CA TYR A 304 25.61 8.52 2.69
C TYR A 304 26.87 9.08 2.00
N GLY A 305 26.74 10.06 1.12
CA GLY A 305 27.84 10.53 0.25
C GLY A 305 29.00 11.16 1.01
N ASN A 306 28.77 11.67 2.22
CA ASN A 306 29.80 12.24 3.09
C ASN A 306 30.30 11.26 4.17
N VAL A 307 29.80 10.03 4.21
CA VAL A 307 30.23 9.02 5.19
C VAL A 307 31.57 8.45 4.74
N PRO A 308 32.65 8.55 5.55
CA PRO A 308 33.96 8.03 5.18
C PRO A 308 33.92 6.54 4.86
N GLY A 309 34.42 6.15 3.69
CA GLY A 309 34.44 4.76 3.24
C GLY A 309 33.13 4.24 2.64
N ALA A 310 32.05 5.04 2.63
CA ALA A 310 30.82 4.68 1.94
C ALA A 310 30.95 4.91 0.42
N TYR A 311 30.28 4.08 -0.37
CA TYR A 311 30.18 4.26 -1.82
C TYR A 311 28.87 3.68 -2.36
N TYR A 312 28.34 4.28 -3.42
CA TYR A 312 27.18 3.72 -4.11
C TYR A 312 27.60 2.56 -5.01
N SER A 313 26.87 1.43 -4.96
CA SER A 313 27.06 0.27 -5.83
C SER A 313 25.96 0.22 -6.89
N PRO A 314 26.21 0.66 -8.14
CA PRO A 314 25.19 0.61 -9.21
C PRO A 314 24.72 -0.82 -9.53
N ALA A 315 25.57 -1.82 -9.29
CA ALA A 315 25.24 -3.22 -9.51
C ALA A 315 24.20 -3.76 -8.51
N GLN A 316 24.18 -3.22 -7.29
CA GLN A 316 23.24 -3.60 -6.24
C GLN A 316 22.09 -2.60 -6.08
N GLY A 317 22.24 -1.39 -6.63
CA GLY A 317 21.24 -0.33 -6.50
C GLY A 317 21.20 0.29 -5.10
N GLU A 318 22.24 0.11 -4.28
CA GLU A 318 22.28 0.53 -2.89
C GLU A 318 23.65 1.10 -2.49
N TRP A 319 23.70 1.80 -1.36
CA TRP A 319 24.95 2.30 -0.78
C TRP A 319 25.61 1.23 0.07
N ILE A 320 26.89 0.98 -0.15
CA ILE A 320 27.74 0.19 0.72
C ILE A 320 28.37 1.12 1.74
N VAL A 321 28.24 0.80 3.02
CA VAL A 321 28.61 1.66 4.15
C VAL A 321 29.44 0.84 5.14
N PRO A 322 30.51 1.40 5.75
CA PRO A 322 31.24 0.71 6.81
C PRO A 322 30.30 0.35 7.97
N CYS A 323 30.42 -0.88 8.48
CA CYS A 323 29.52 -1.37 9.52
C CYS A 323 29.61 -0.62 10.86
N ASP A 324 30.71 0.07 11.11
CA ASP A 324 30.96 0.91 12.28
C ASP A 324 30.64 2.40 12.04
N ALA A 325 30.18 2.76 10.84
CA ALA A 325 29.76 4.13 10.53
C ALA A 325 28.42 4.45 11.21
N GLN A 326 28.47 5.32 12.21
CA GLN A 326 27.28 5.88 12.86
C GLN A 326 26.73 7.03 12.01
N VAL A 327 25.60 6.80 11.36
CA VAL A 327 24.89 7.80 10.54
C VAL A 327 23.64 8.26 11.30
N TYR A 328 23.53 9.57 11.51
CA TYR A 328 22.35 10.23 12.04
C TYR A 328 21.38 10.53 10.90
N VAL A 329 20.11 10.19 11.07
CA VAL A 329 19.01 10.63 10.20
C VAL A 329 17.79 10.95 11.07
N SER A 330 17.05 12.01 10.73
CA SER A 330 15.73 12.29 11.31
C SER A 330 14.77 12.87 10.28
N PHE A 331 13.47 12.66 10.50
CA PHE A 331 12.39 13.18 9.68
C PHE A 331 11.53 14.19 10.44
N TRP A 332 11.19 15.30 9.77
CA TRP A 332 10.27 16.31 10.28
C TRP A 332 8.89 16.13 9.67
N ILE A 333 7.96 15.58 10.44
CA ILE A 333 6.60 15.23 10.01
C ILE A 333 5.62 15.85 11.00
N GLY A 334 4.60 16.55 10.50
CA GLY A 334 3.57 17.13 11.37
C GLY A 334 4.07 18.17 12.39
N GLY A 335 5.24 18.76 12.16
CA GLY A 335 5.89 19.70 13.09
C GLY A 335 6.73 19.05 14.19
N GLU A 336 6.83 17.72 14.21
CA GLU A 336 7.66 16.97 15.15
C GLU A 336 8.84 16.29 14.45
N LYS A 337 9.92 16.08 15.20
CA LYS A 337 11.13 15.41 14.72
C LYS A 337 11.14 13.95 15.19
N PHE A 338 11.36 13.04 14.25
CA PHE A 338 11.46 11.61 14.50
C PHE A 338 12.86 11.12 14.14
N ASP A 339 13.65 10.83 15.17
CA ASP A 339 15.03 10.36 15.04
C ASP A 339 15.07 8.86 14.71
N PHE A 340 15.90 8.47 13.74
CA PHE A 340 16.15 7.07 13.44
C PHE A 340 17.22 6.52 14.37
N HIS A 341 17.06 5.28 14.81
CA HIS A 341 18.13 4.54 15.46
C HIS A 341 19.24 4.25 14.43
N PRO A 342 20.53 4.49 14.71
CA PRO A 342 21.59 4.32 13.71
C PRO A 342 21.70 2.90 13.11
N LEU A 343 21.34 1.86 13.89
CA LEU A 343 21.21 0.47 13.39
C LEU A 343 20.12 0.27 12.32
N ASP A 344 19.12 1.15 12.26
CA ASP A 344 18.12 1.14 11.18
C ASP A 344 18.57 1.92 9.96
N VAL A 345 19.59 2.77 10.07
CA VAL A 345 20.14 3.55 8.96
C VAL A 345 21.24 2.77 8.23
N VAL A 346 22.01 1.97 8.97
CA VAL A 346 23.09 1.11 8.45
C VAL A 346 22.91 -0.32 8.97
N ALA A 347 22.55 -1.24 8.06
CA ALA A 347 22.24 -2.63 8.37
C ALA A 347 23.28 -3.60 7.78
N PRO A 348 23.50 -4.80 8.36
CA PRO A 348 24.33 -5.81 7.71
C PRO A 348 23.75 -6.22 6.36
N SER A 349 24.61 -6.42 5.37
CA SER A 349 24.17 -6.98 4.08
C SER A 349 23.73 -8.44 4.27
N MET A 350 22.60 -8.77 3.65
CA MET A 350 22.05 -10.13 3.64
C MET A 350 22.72 -11.03 2.60
N THR A 351 23.40 -10.43 1.62
CA THR A 351 24.02 -11.13 0.48
C THR A 351 25.54 -11.17 0.60
N GLN A 352 26.15 -10.24 1.35
CA GLN A 352 27.60 -10.11 1.51
C GLN A 352 28.01 -10.08 2.98
N SER A 353 28.59 -11.18 3.46
CA SER A 353 29.06 -11.28 4.85
C SER A 353 30.18 -10.27 5.14
N GLY A 354 30.08 -9.57 6.26
CA GLY A 354 31.07 -8.57 6.70
C GLY A 354 30.90 -7.18 6.07
N THR A 355 29.91 -7.00 5.21
CA THR A 355 29.56 -5.71 4.59
C THR A 355 28.27 -5.16 5.20
N CYS A 356 28.15 -3.84 5.30
CA CYS A 356 26.90 -3.18 5.65
C CYS A 356 26.41 -2.31 4.51
N ILE A 357 25.10 -2.08 4.50
CA ILE A 357 24.40 -1.30 3.48
C ILE A 357 23.64 -0.15 4.13
N GLY A 358 23.47 0.90 3.36
CA GLY A 358 22.53 1.97 3.67
C GLY A 358 21.11 1.49 3.42
N THR A 359 20.24 1.59 4.42
CA THR A 359 18.82 1.20 4.33
C THR A 359 17.94 2.24 3.65
N PHE A 360 18.49 3.40 3.28
CA PHE A 360 17.86 4.33 2.36
C PHE A 360 18.26 3.98 0.93
N ILE A 361 17.32 3.46 0.15
CA ILE A 361 17.50 2.97 -1.21
C ILE A 361 17.15 4.08 -2.21
N PRO A 362 18.03 4.42 -3.14
CA PRO A 362 17.75 5.45 -4.13
C PRO A 362 16.67 5.01 -5.12
N GLN A 363 15.63 5.83 -5.25
CA GLN A 363 14.56 5.67 -6.23
C GLN A 363 14.22 7.03 -6.82
N ASN A 364 14.19 7.13 -8.15
CA ASN A 364 13.73 8.34 -8.83
C ASN A 364 12.44 8.01 -9.58
N LEU A 365 11.36 8.72 -9.24
CA LEU A 365 10.06 8.60 -9.87
C LEU A 365 9.88 9.75 -10.86
N ALA A 366 9.12 9.53 -11.94
CA ALA A 366 8.80 10.60 -12.87
C ALA A 366 7.70 11.50 -12.26
N ALA A 367 7.72 12.79 -12.58
CA ALA A 367 6.67 13.71 -12.13
C ALA A 367 5.28 13.19 -12.54
N GLY A 368 4.37 13.07 -11.58
CA GLY A 368 3.03 12.54 -11.78
C GLY A 368 2.90 11.02 -11.92
N SER A 369 4.00 10.26 -11.83
CA SER A 369 3.94 8.80 -11.96
C SER A 369 3.61 8.07 -10.66
N SER A 370 3.49 8.80 -9.55
CA SER A 370 3.24 8.24 -8.21
C SER A 370 2.43 9.21 -7.36
N ASP A 371 1.74 8.67 -6.35
CA ASP A 371 1.04 9.42 -5.30
C ASP A 371 1.92 9.69 -4.06
N PHE A 372 3.20 9.30 -4.10
CA PHE A 372 4.22 9.59 -3.08
C PHE A 372 5.60 9.79 -3.71
N ASP A 373 6.50 10.43 -2.95
CA ASP A 373 7.92 10.65 -3.27
C ASP A 373 8.84 9.64 -2.60
N ILE A 374 8.47 9.22 -1.38
CA ILE A 374 9.29 8.40 -0.49
C ILE A 374 8.42 7.28 0.08
N ILE A 375 8.97 6.09 0.19
CA ILE A 375 8.38 4.99 0.98
C ILE A 375 9.16 4.92 2.28
N ALA A 376 8.53 5.20 3.41
CA ALA A 376 9.08 5.07 4.74
C ALA A 376 8.66 3.70 5.31
N GLY A 377 9.57 2.74 5.17
CA GLY A 377 9.35 1.34 5.54
C GLY A 377 9.53 1.03 7.03
N ASP A 378 9.72 -0.25 7.34
CA ASP A 378 9.98 -0.78 8.68
C ASP A 378 11.17 -0.12 9.38
N VAL A 379 12.20 0.31 8.63
CA VAL A 379 13.33 1.09 9.20
C VAL A 379 12.89 2.42 9.79
N PHE A 380 11.82 3.04 9.29
CA PHE A 380 11.22 4.21 9.95
C PHE A 380 10.22 3.75 11.02
N LEU A 381 9.33 2.81 10.69
CA LEU A 381 8.24 2.38 11.58
C LEU A 381 8.71 1.65 12.85
N ARG A 382 9.97 1.18 12.92
CA ARG A 382 10.59 0.72 14.17
C ARG A 382 10.91 1.84 15.16
N ASN A 383 11.05 3.08 14.68
CA ASN A 383 11.42 4.24 15.48
C ASN A 383 10.22 5.05 15.99
N VAL A 384 9.00 4.61 15.63
CA VAL A 384 7.76 5.25 16.06
C VAL A 384 6.74 4.19 16.47
N TYR A 385 5.96 4.48 17.51
CA TYR A 385 4.66 3.84 17.68
C TYR A 385 3.66 4.60 16.81
N SER A 386 3.05 3.90 15.87
CA SER A 386 2.20 4.51 14.84
C SER A 386 0.75 4.08 15.01
N LEU A 387 -0.14 5.07 15.07
CA LEU A 387 -1.59 4.91 15.01
C LEU A 387 -2.09 5.44 13.66
N PHE A 388 -2.84 4.62 12.94
CA PHE A 388 -3.44 4.94 11.64
C PHE A 388 -4.96 4.98 11.79
N ASP A 389 -5.55 6.17 11.74
CA ASP A 389 -6.97 6.41 11.95
C ASP A 389 -7.67 6.67 10.61
N PHE A 390 -8.67 5.85 10.31
CA PHE A 390 -9.42 5.90 9.05
C PHE A 390 -10.51 6.98 9.03
N GLY A 391 -10.72 7.69 10.14
CA GLY A 391 -11.84 8.57 10.40
C GLY A 391 -13.05 7.82 10.96
N ASP A 392 -13.74 8.44 11.91
CA ASP A 392 -14.98 7.88 12.47
C ASP A 392 -16.14 7.96 11.46
N PHE A 393 -17.11 7.05 11.57
CA PHE A 393 -18.35 7.16 10.80
C PHE A 393 -19.10 8.42 11.19
N GLN A 394 -19.53 9.18 10.19
CA GLN A 394 -20.36 10.35 10.44
C GLN A 394 -21.68 9.91 11.08
N SER A 395 -22.14 10.62 12.11
CA SER A 395 -23.36 10.29 12.86
C SER A 395 -24.62 10.20 11.98
N SER A 396 -24.59 10.81 10.80
CA SER A 396 -25.67 10.81 9.80
C SER A 396 -25.53 9.71 8.72
N SER A 397 -24.41 8.97 8.66
CA SER A 397 -24.18 7.91 7.67
C SER A 397 -23.10 6.92 8.13
N SER A 398 -23.48 5.65 8.24
CA SER A 398 -22.55 4.53 8.51
C SER A 398 -21.68 4.14 7.29
N SER A 399 -21.73 4.90 6.20
CA SER A 399 -20.96 4.64 4.97
C SER A 399 -19.94 5.72 4.64
N ILE A 400 -19.89 6.81 5.41
CA ILE A 400 -18.97 7.93 5.19
C ILE A 400 -18.10 8.07 6.43
N MET A 401 -16.78 7.88 6.26
CA MET A 401 -15.77 8.08 7.30
C MET A 401 -15.31 9.54 7.28
N GLY A 402 -14.87 10.06 8.42
CA GLY A 402 -14.19 11.34 8.53
C GLY A 402 -12.86 11.36 7.76
N ASN A 403 -12.20 12.52 7.78
CA ASN A 403 -10.87 12.61 7.19
C ASN A 403 -9.88 11.78 8.03
N PRO A 404 -9.11 10.86 7.39
CA PRO A 404 -8.15 10.04 8.10
C PRO A 404 -6.91 10.84 8.50
N TYR A 405 -6.20 10.32 9.49
CA TYR A 405 -4.98 10.91 10.02
C TYR A 405 -4.10 9.82 10.64
N VAL A 406 -2.85 10.16 10.92
CA VAL A 406 -1.95 9.32 11.71
C VAL A 406 -1.55 10.05 12.99
N LYS A 407 -1.25 9.30 14.04
CA LYS A 407 -0.54 9.80 15.22
C LYS A 407 0.73 9.00 15.38
N LEU A 408 1.84 9.70 15.53
CA LEU A 408 3.15 9.10 15.71
C LEU A 408 3.66 9.46 17.10
N TYR A 409 4.31 8.50 17.76
CA TYR A 409 5.01 8.70 19.03
C TYR A 409 6.42 8.15 18.87
N SER A 410 7.45 8.99 19.05
CA SER A 410 8.83 8.54 18.92
C SER A 410 9.16 7.50 19.99
N THR A 411 9.65 6.33 19.57
CA THR A 411 10.14 5.27 20.46
C THR A 411 11.66 5.30 20.58
N THR A 412 12.33 6.12 19.76
CA THR A 412 13.79 6.22 19.72
C THR A 412 14.28 7.38 20.56
N ASN A 413 15.06 7.06 21.60
CA ASN A 413 15.93 8.03 22.26
C ASN A 413 17.30 8.01 21.56
N LEU A 414 17.65 9.09 20.87
CA LEU A 414 18.86 9.14 20.04
C LEU A 414 20.15 8.87 20.80
N THR A 415 20.27 9.35 22.04
CA THR A 415 21.45 9.13 22.87
C THR A 415 21.59 7.68 23.29
N ALA A 416 20.50 7.05 23.75
CA ALA A 416 20.49 5.62 24.03
C ALA A 416 20.80 4.80 22.77
N ALA A 417 20.18 5.15 21.64
CA ALA A 417 20.41 4.50 20.35
C ALA A 417 21.86 4.60 19.87
N SER A 418 22.53 5.73 20.15
CA SER A 418 23.95 5.92 19.81
C SER A 418 24.86 5.05 20.69
N ILE A 419 24.54 4.90 21.98
CA ILE A 419 25.23 4.00 22.90
C ILE A 419 25.06 2.54 22.44
N ASP A 420 23.83 2.13 22.13
CA ASP A 420 23.51 0.78 21.68
C ASP A 420 24.21 0.44 20.36
N PHE A 421 24.22 1.38 19.41
CA PHE A 421 24.97 1.22 18.16
C PHE A 421 26.44 0.92 18.42
N ARG A 422 27.12 1.70 19.29
CA ARG A 422 28.54 1.47 19.61
C ARG A 422 28.75 0.14 20.32
N ALA A 423 27.84 -0.27 21.20
CA ALA A 423 27.93 -1.56 21.87
C ALA A 423 27.88 -2.73 20.86
N ILE A 424 27.08 -2.59 19.79
CA ILE A 424 26.87 -3.64 18.78
C ILE A 424 27.92 -3.59 17.66
N ARG A 425 28.28 -2.40 17.18
CA ARG A 425 29.14 -2.21 15.99
C ARG A 425 30.57 -1.80 16.33
N GLY A 426 30.85 -1.40 17.57
CA GLY A 426 32.11 -0.78 17.94
C GLY A 426 32.23 0.66 17.43
N GLY A 427 33.47 1.13 17.32
CA GLY A 427 33.79 2.47 16.82
C GLY A 427 33.92 3.54 17.91
N ASN A 428 34.46 4.70 17.51
CA ASN A 428 34.73 5.86 18.37
C ASN A 428 33.98 7.13 17.93
N ALA A 429 33.00 7.00 17.00
CA ALA A 429 32.21 8.13 16.51
C ALA A 429 31.49 8.83 17.69
N PRO A 430 31.47 10.18 17.80
CA PRO A 430 30.85 10.92 18.91
C PRO A 430 29.40 10.51 19.21
N LEU A 431 28.96 10.65 20.46
CA LEU A 431 27.59 10.27 20.80
C LEU A 431 26.63 11.24 20.12
N LEU A 432 25.55 10.69 19.58
CA LEU A 432 24.48 11.50 19.01
C LEU A 432 23.57 11.96 20.15
N GLU A 433 23.24 13.24 20.16
CA GLU A 433 22.28 13.83 21.10
C GLU A 433 21.19 14.55 20.31
N SER A 434 19.93 14.34 20.71
CA SER A 434 18.81 15.00 20.07
C SER A 434 18.71 16.43 20.59
N THR A 435 18.79 17.42 19.70
CA THR A 435 18.47 18.79 20.03
C THR A 435 16.96 19.03 19.89
N ASN A 436 16.34 19.54 20.96
CA ASN A 436 14.95 20.03 20.94
C ASN A 436 14.89 21.37 20.19
N SER A 437 15.11 21.35 18.89
CA SER A 437 15.03 22.53 18.04
C SER A 437 13.69 22.52 17.34
N SER A 438 12.63 23.10 17.91
CA SER A 438 11.36 23.22 17.20
C SER A 438 11.57 23.97 15.88
N LEU A 439 11.36 23.32 14.74
CA LEU A 439 11.23 24.03 13.48
C LEU A 439 10.00 24.94 13.59
N ALA A 440 10.21 26.26 13.53
CA ALA A 440 9.13 27.22 13.36
C ALA A 440 8.61 27.14 11.91
N LEU A 441 8.02 25.99 11.55
CA LEU A 441 7.33 25.85 10.28
C LEU A 441 6.04 26.66 10.38
N GLY A 442 5.98 27.77 9.63
CA GLY A 442 4.74 28.52 9.46
C GLY A 442 3.62 27.56 9.06
N SER A 443 2.52 27.61 9.82
CA SER A 443 1.30 26.80 9.72
C SER A 443 1.15 26.00 8.41
N LEU A 444 1.59 24.73 8.39
CA LEU A 444 1.17 23.72 7.40
C LEU A 444 -0.31 23.33 7.56
N ASN A 445 -1.05 24.01 8.43
CA ASN A 445 -2.47 23.85 8.68
C ASN A 445 -3.36 24.82 7.89
N SER A 446 -2.80 25.63 6.99
CA SER A 446 -3.64 26.42 6.08
C SER A 446 -4.23 25.55 4.98
N THR A 447 -5.54 25.65 4.80
CA THR A 447 -6.20 25.51 3.48
C THR A 447 -5.30 26.12 2.40
N PRO A 448 -5.13 25.48 1.23
CA PRO A 448 -4.18 25.93 0.21
C PRO A 448 -4.36 27.42 -0.01
N SER A 449 -3.27 28.17 0.23
CA SER A 449 -3.26 29.61 0.03
C SER A 449 -3.56 29.91 -1.43
N SER A 450 -4.09 31.09 -1.73
CA SER A 450 -4.21 31.57 -3.12
C SER A 450 -2.87 31.47 -3.86
N SER A 451 -1.72 31.55 -3.17
CA SER A 451 -0.39 31.31 -3.75
C SER A 451 -0.12 29.85 -4.10
N ASP A 452 -0.61 28.88 -3.33
CA ASP A 452 -0.46 27.45 -3.61
C ASP A 452 -1.35 27.04 -4.80
N ILE A 453 -2.53 27.66 -4.88
CA ILE A 453 -3.43 27.53 -6.03
C ILE A 453 -2.80 28.15 -7.27
N ILE A 454 -2.19 29.34 -7.17
CA ILE A 454 -1.48 29.98 -8.28
C ILE A 454 -0.28 29.14 -8.73
N THR A 455 0.52 28.58 -7.82
CA THR A 455 1.66 27.70 -8.19
C THR A 455 1.21 26.37 -8.80
N MET A 456 0.09 25.79 -8.34
CA MET A 456 -0.57 24.69 -9.06
C MET A 456 -1.01 25.12 -10.46
N PHE A 457 -1.68 26.26 -10.61
CA PHE A 457 -2.09 26.79 -11.92
C PHE A 457 -0.92 27.11 -12.84
N GLU A 458 0.22 27.58 -12.33
CA GLU A 458 1.45 27.79 -13.12
C GLU A 458 2.05 26.46 -13.58
N ARG A 459 2.08 25.42 -12.73
CA ARG A 459 2.48 24.08 -13.18
C ARG A 459 1.51 23.56 -14.24
N TYR A 460 0.21 23.68 -14.04
CA TYR A 460 -0.80 23.32 -15.07
C TYR A 460 -0.63 24.13 -16.36
N SER A 461 -0.30 25.42 -16.27
CA SER A 461 -0.03 26.30 -17.41
C SER A 461 1.19 25.84 -18.24
N ILE A 462 2.16 25.16 -17.62
CA ILE A 462 3.32 24.60 -18.34
C ILE A 462 2.96 23.28 -19.03
N TYR A 463 2.16 22.42 -18.39
CA TYR A 463 1.85 21.09 -18.94
C TYR A 463 0.68 21.08 -19.92
N VAL A 464 -0.31 21.98 -19.79
CA VAL A 464 -1.45 22.07 -20.70
C VAL A 464 -1.02 22.31 -22.17
N PRO A 465 -0.10 23.22 -22.49
CA PRO A 465 0.42 23.39 -23.85
C PRO A 465 1.11 22.13 -24.38
N VAL A 466 1.87 21.41 -23.53
CA VAL A 466 2.57 20.18 -23.91
C VAL A 466 1.57 19.06 -24.23
N VAL A 467 0.56 18.87 -23.39
CA VAL A 467 -0.49 17.86 -23.60
C VAL A 467 -1.33 18.20 -24.83
N LEU A 468 -1.67 19.47 -25.05
CA LEU A 468 -2.37 19.92 -26.25
C LEU A 468 -1.52 19.76 -27.52
N ALA A 469 -0.21 19.97 -27.44
CA ALA A 469 0.70 19.74 -28.56
C ALA A 469 0.78 18.25 -28.92
N VAL A 470 0.85 17.36 -27.92
CA VAL A 470 0.84 15.90 -28.13
C VAL A 470 -0.50 15.43 -28.71
N LEU A 471 -1.63 15.91 -28.18
CA LEU A 471 -2.96 15.63 -28.73
C LEU A 471 -3.11 16.14 -30.16
N GLY A 472 -2.60 17.34 -30.43
CA GLY A 472 -2.58 17.93 -31.77
C GLY A 472 -1.75 17.11 -32.75
N LEU A 473 -0.56 16.66 -32.34
CA LEU A 473 0.29 15.80 -33.15
C LEU A 473 -0.37 14.45 -33.44
N ASN A 474 -0.95 13.81 -32.43
CA ASN A 474 -1.66 12.53 -32.60
C ASN A 474 -2.88 12.67 -33.53
N THR A 475 -3.61 13.78 -33.41
CA THR A 475 -4.75 14.09 -34.30
C THR A 475 -4.28 14.32 -35.73
N LEU A 476 -3.18 15.04 -35.94
CA LEU A 476 -2.58 15.27 -37.25
C LEU A 476 -2.16 13.96 -37.92
N VAL A 477 -1.51 13.07 -37.16
CA VAL A 477 -1.11 11.74 -37.65
C VAL A 477 -2.33 10.92 -38.09
N LEU A 478 -3.42 10.93 -37.31
CA LEU A 478 -4.66 10.24 -37.67
C LEU A 478 -5.29 10.82 -38.96
N ILE A 479 -5.31 12.14 -39.12
CA ILE A 479 -5.83 12.79 -40.33
C ILE A 479 -4.98 12.40 -41.56
N ILE A 480 -3.65 12.41 -41.43
CA ILE A 480 -2.74 12.00 -42.51
C ILE A 480 -3.01 10.54 -42.91
N MET A 481 -3.18 9.65 -41.93
CA MET A 481 -3.50 8.24 -42.18
C MET A 481 -4.83 8.08 -42.91
N ILE A 482 -5.87 8.84 -42.54
CA ILE A 482 -7.16 8.83 -43.23
C ILE A 482 -7.02 9.33 -44.68
N ILE A 483 -6.29 10.43 -44.91
CA ILE A 483 -6.06 10.98 -46.25
C ILE A 483 -5.33 9.96 -47.14
N ILE A 484 -4.27 9.34 -46.63
CA ILE A 484 -3.53 8.28 -47.34
C ILE A 484 -4.47 7.12 -47.69
N ASN A 485 -5.35 6.72 -46.78
CA ASN A 485 -6.29 5.63 -47.01
C ASN A 485 -7.34 5.99 -48.07
N ILE A 486 -7.86 7.23 -48.06
CA ILE A 486 -8.78 7.74 -49.09
C ILE A 486 -8.07 7.80 -50.46
N MET A 487 -6.84 8.30 -50.51
CA MET A 487 -6.06 8.35 -51.75
C MET A 487 -5.81 6.95 -52.31
N ASN A 488 -5.49 5.97 -51.46
CA ASN A 488 -5.32 4.58 -51.84
C ASN A 488 -6.62 3.95 -52.33
N CYS A 489 -7.76 4.23 -51.70
CA CYS A 489 -9.08 3.80 -52.15
C CYS A 489 -9.44 4.40 -53.52
N ARG A 490 -9.17 5.69 -53.75
CA ARG A 490 -9.41 6.34 -55.06
C ARG A 490 -8.49 5.78 -56.14
N ARG A 491 -7.21 5.57 -55.85
CA ARG A 491 -6.26 4.90 -56.77
C ARG A 491 -6.69 3.46 -57.09
N ARG A 492 -7.15 2.69 -56.09
CA ARG A 492 -7.70 1.34 -56.29
C ARG A 492 -8.97 1.36 -57.16
N ARG A 493 -9.90 2.29 -56.93
CA ARG A 493 -11.10 2.46 -57.77
C ARG A 493 -10.77 2.88 -59.20
N ALA A 494 -9.80 3.78 -59.39
CA ALA A 494 -9.33 4.17 -60.73
C ALA A 494 -8.69 3.00 -61.49
N ARG A 495 -7.83 2.21 -60.82
CA ARG A 495 -7.25 0.99 -61.40
C ARG A 495 -8.31 -0.06 -61.76
N ARG A 496 -9.34 -0.24 -60.91
CA ARG A 496 -10.47 -1.13 -61.21
C ARG A 496 -11.28 -0.66 -62.42
N ARG A 497 -11.54 0.65 -62.56
CA ARG A 497 -12.22 1.23 -63.74
C ARG A 497 -11.40 1.07 -65.01
N ALA A 498 -10.09 1.32 -64.95
CA ALA A 498 -9.19 1.11 -66.09
C ALA A 498 -9.14 -0.37 -66.54
N ARG A 499 -9.08 -1.31 -65.59
CA ARG A 499 -9.16 -2.75 -65.88
C ARG A 499 -10.52 -3.16 -66.44
N ALA A 500 -11.62 -2.60 -65.93
CA ALA A 500 -12.96 -2.87 -66.45
C ALA A 500 -13.15 -2.33 -67.88
N GLN A 501 -12.60 -1.15 -68.19
CA GLN A 501 -12.60 -0.59 -69.55
C GLN A 501 -11.75 -1.40 -70.52
N GLN A 502 -10.59 -1.91 -70.08
CA GLN A 502 -9.76 -2.82 -70.87
C GLN A 502 -10.44 -4.18 -71.11
N ALA A 503 -11.13 -4.73 -70.10
CA ALA A 503 -11.90 -5.97 -70.22
C ALA A 503 -13.10 -5.80 -71.18
N ALA A 504 -13.85 -4.71 -71.07
CA ALA A 504 -14.97 -4.41 -71.96
C ALA A 504 -14.50 -4.17 -73.42
N ALA A 505 -13.35 -3.54 -73.63
CA ALA A 505 -12.77 -3.39 -74.98
C ALA A 505 -12.31 -4.73 -75.58
N ALA A 506 -11.79 -5.64 -74.76
CA ALA A 506 -11.44 -7.00 -75.20
C ALA A 506 -12.67 -7.84 -75.55
N GLU A 507 -13.77 -7.68 -74.81
CA GLU A 507 -15.04 -8.38 -75.07
C GLU A 507 -15.69 -7.92 -76.39
N VAL A 508 -15.71 -6.61 -76.67
CA VAL A 508 -16.20 -6.05 -77.94
C VAL A 508 -15.33 -6.48 -79.13
N ALA A 509 -14.02 -6.66 -78.95
CA ALA A 509 -13.13 -7.20 -79.98
C ALA A 509 -13.38 -8.70 -80.27
N SER A 510 -13.91 -9.46 -79.31
CA SER A 510 -14.19 -10.88 -79.46
C SER A 510 -15.54 -11.21 -80.14
N VAL A 511 -16.47 -10.24 -80.21
CA VAL A 511 -17.80 -10.42 -80.84
C VAL A 511 -17.78 -10.10 -82.35
N GLY A 512 -16.66 -9.62 -82.89
CA GLY A 512 -16.50 -9.23 -84.29
C GLY A 512 -16.19 -10.35 -85.29
N VAL A 513 -16.13 -11.63 -84.88
CA VAL A 513 -15.78 -12.74 -85.79
C VAL A 513 -16.62 -14.01 -85.50
N GLY A 514 -17.52 -14.35 -86.44
CA GLY A 514 -18.18 -15.67 -86.58
C GLY A 514 -19.67 -15.69 -86.19
N SER A 515 -20.64 -15.43 -87.07
CA SER A 515 -21.15 -16.23 -88.21
C SER A 515 -21.68 -17.64 -87.85
N HIS A 516 -23.02 -17.73 -87.76
CA HIS A 516 -23.95 -18.82 -88.15
C HIS A 516 -23.54 -20.29 -88.00
N ILE A 517 -24.37 -21.08 -87.29
CA ILE A 517 -25.22 -22.19 -87.82
C ILE A 517 -26.20 -22.67 -86.73
N ILE A 518 -27.40 -23.03 -87.17
CA ILE A 518 -28.63 -23.35 -86.43
C ILE A 518 -28.66 -24.84 -86.02
N HIS A 519 -29.11 -25.18 -84.80
CA HIS A 519 -29.96 -26.36 -84.59
C HIS A 519 -30.77 -26.32 -83.26
N SER A 520 -32.01 -26.78 -83.39
CA SER A 520 -33.12 -27.05 -82.46
C SER A 520 -32.79 -27.71 -81.11
N ASP A 521 -33.39 -27.28 -79.99
CA ASP A 521 -34.64 -27.78 -79.38
C ASP A 521 -34.82 -27.28 -77.91
N PRO A 522 -36.03 -27.36 -77.30
CA PRO A 522 -36.39 -26.68 -76.06
C PRO A 522 -36.32 -27.58 -74.80
N GLU A 523 -35.92 -27.05 -73.64
CA GLU A 523 -36.62 -27.23 -72.35
C GLU A 523 -36.01 -26.44 -71.18
N ILE A 524 -36.81 -25.48 -70.70
CA ILE A 524 -37.16 -25.11 -69.31
C ILE A 524 -36.18 -25.44 -68.16
N ASN A 525 -35.44 -24.40 -67.77
CA ASN A 525 -35.51 -23.66 -66.49
C ASN A 525 -35.34 -24.33 -65.10
N ARG A 526 -34.47 -23.65 -64.31
CA ARG A 526 -34.28 -23.60 -62.84
C ARG A 526 -33.50 -24.72 -62.16
N THR A 527 -32.24 -24.43 -61.79
CA THR A 527 -31.80 -24.37 -60.38
C THR A 527 -30.48 -23.58 -60.22
N TYR A 528 -30.31 -22.98 -59.04
CA TYR A 528 -29.07 -22.44 -58.42
C TYR A 528 -28.55 -21.04 -58.80
N ALA A 529 -28.88 -20.06 -57.96
CA ALA A 529 -27.91 -19.09 -57.47
C ALA A 529 -28.02 -19.05 -55.94
N SER A 530 -27.06 -19.71 -55.30
CA SER A 530 -26.78 -19.71 -53.87
C SER A 530 -25.49 -18.92 -53.66
N SER A 531 -25.39 -18.26 -52.50
CA SER A 531 -24.19 -17.66 -51.92
C SER A 531 -23.78 -16.29 -52.48
N MET A 532 -24.35 -15.23 -51.89
CA MET A 532 -23.63 -14.23 -51.08
C MET A 532 -24.55 -13.03 -50.86
N ASP A 533 -24.99 -12.83 -49.61
CA ASP A 533 -25.05 -11.52 -48.93
C ASP A 533 -25.92 -11.64 -47.67
N LYS A 534 -25.24 -11.71 -46.52
CA LYS A 534 -25.80 -11.49 -45.19
C LYS A 534 -25.12 -10.26 -44.59
N GLU A 535 -25.92 -9.54 -43.82
CA GLU A 535 -25.56 -8.43 -42.91
C GLU A 535 -25.62 -7.01 -43.46
N MET A 536 -26.86 -6.49 -43.54
CA MET A 536 -27.17 -5.13 -43.11
C MET A 536 -28.63 -5.07 -42.65
N SER A 537 -28.87 -4.94 -41.35
CA SER A 537 -30.00 -4.20 -40.75
C SER A 537 -30.12 -4.58 -39.28
N LEU A 538 -30.02 -3.59 -38.40
CA LEU A 538 -31.02 -3.29 -37.35
C LEU A 538 -30.39 -2.35 -36.30
N ARG A 539 -30.48 -1.05 -36.57
CA ARG A 539 -30.63 -0.04 -35.52
C ARG A 539 -31.93 0.71 -35.80
N GLN A 540 -32.64 0.98 -34.70
CA GLN A 540 -33.60 2.06 -34.51
C GLN A 540 -35.03 1.79 -35.01
N VAL A 541 -35.90 1.34 -34.09
CA VAL A 541 -37.19 1.97 -33.70
C VAL A 541 -37.75 1.15 -32.54
N ALA A 542 -37.93 1.75 -31.36
CA ALA A 542 -39.03 1.44 -30.44
C ALA A 542 -38.98 2.38 -29.23
N SER A 543 -39.75 3.46 -29.32
CA SER A 543 -40.29 4.18 -28.18
C SER A 543 -41.72 3.70 -27.91
N ILE A 544 -42.12 3.74 -26.64
CA ILE A 544 -43.50 3.88 -26.10
C ILE A 544 -44.16 2.62 -25.46
N SER A 545 -44.41 2.81 -24.16
CA SER A 545 -45.55 2.37 -23.32
C SER A 545 -45.62 0.91 -22.87
N THR A 546 -45.58 0.73 -21.54
CA THR A 546 -46.79 0.41 -20.77
C THR A 546 -46.63 0.84 -19.30
N ALA A 547 -47.60 1.62 -18.83
CA ALA A 547 -47.96 1.77 -17.43
C ALA A 547 -49.31 1.09 -17.22
N THR A 548 -49.37 0.20 -16.23
CA THR A 548 -50.52 -0.16 -15.39
C THR A 548 -49.94 -0.73 -14.11
#